data_AF-A0A4Y3FKV8-F1
#
_entry.id   AF-A0A4Y3FKV8-F1
#
_cell.length_a   1.000
_cell.length_b   1.000
_cell.length_c   1.000
_cell.angle_alpha   90.00
_cell.angle_beta   90.00
_cell.angle_gamma   90.00
#
_symmetry.space_group_name_H-M   'P 1'
#
loop_
_entity.id
_entity.type
_entity.pdbx_description
1 polymer ?
#
loop_
_entity_poly.entity_id
_entity_poly.type
_entity_poly.pdbx_seq_one_letter_code
_entity_poly.pdbx_strand_id
1 'polypeptide(L)'
;MKKSHVNDAFVAGGNVQERSRSYELTQTRRNNRSIQTNRKGYKPSVRRKRYRLQSNDLVKYIKSLCKVRGVHNCWEYVILVNKIGKRFDITVKK
;
A
#
# COMPACT_ATOMS: atom_id res chain seq x y z
N MET A 1 31.18 -1.56 -16.65
CA MET A 1 29.88 -1.35 -15.96
C MET A 1 30.05 -0.24 -14.94
N LYS A 2 29.14 0.75 -14.90
CA LYS A 2 29.26 1.87 -13.96
C LYS A 2 28.81 1.44 -12.55
N LYS A 3 29.54 1.87 -11.51
CA LYS A 3 29.19 1.61 -10.11
C LYS A 3 27.77 2.13 -9.83
N SER A 4 26.92 1.25 -9.34
CA SER A 4 25.59 1.57 -8.81
C SER A 4 25.34 0.66 -7.62
N HIS A 5 24.38 1.00 -6.76
CA HIS A 5 24.05 0.18 -5.60
C HIS A 5 23.69 -1.28 -5.96
N VAL A 6 23.10 -1.47 -7.14
CA VAL A 6 22.71 -2.79 -7.69
C VAL A 6 23.92 -3.58 -8.20
N ASN A 7 24.97 -2.88 -8.64
CA ASN A 7 26.10 -3.45 -9.36
C ASN A 7 27.37 -3.57 -8.51
N ASP A 8 27.35 -3.07 -7.27
CA ASP A 8 28.54 -2.89 -6.44
C ASP A 8 29.30 -4.21 -6.19
N ALA A 9 28.56 -5.28 -5.89
CA ALA A 9 29.11 -6.62 -5.67
C ALA A 9 29.65 -7.30 -6.96
N PHE A 10 29.15 -6.90 -8.14
CA PHE A 10 29.52 -7.50 -9.43
C PHE A 10 30.76 -6.83 -10.05
N VAL A 11 31.00 -5.55 -9.72
CA VAL A 11 32.22 -4.83 -10.13
C VAL A 11 33.47 -5.40 -9.45
N ALA A 12 33.32 -6.11 -8.32
CA ALA A 12 34.38 -6.73 -7.54
C ALA A 12 34.70 -8.20 -7.93
N GLY A 13 34.42 -8.62 -9.17
CA GLY A 13 34.86 -9.92 -9.72
C GLY A 13 33.82 -11.04 -9.76
N GLY A 14 32.59 -10.80 -9.32
CA GLY A 14 31.49 -11.77 -9.39
C GLY A 14 30.72 -11.73 -10.71
N ASN A 15 31.28 -12.19 -11.82
CA ASN A 15 30.64 -12.08 -13.16
C ASN A 15 29.79 -13.31 -13.59
N VAL A 16 29.74 -14.37 -12.79
CA VAL A 16 29.16 -15.68 -13.21
C VAL A 16 27.70 -15.86 -12.78
N GLN A 17 27.19 -15.04 -11.86
CA GLN A 17 25.90 -15.26 -11.22
C GLN A 17 24.74 -14.64 -12.03
N GLU A 18 23.63 -15.37 -12.16
CA GLU A 18 22.40 -14.83 -12.75
C GLU A 18 21.85 -13.67 -11.93
N ARG A 19 21.44 -12.59 -12.61
CA ARG A 19 20.89 -11.40 -11.96
C ARG A 19 19.47 -11.62 -11.48
N SER A 20 19.15 -11.09 -10.29
CA SER A 20 17.77 -11.02 -9.83
C SER A 20 16.96 -10.07 -10.71
N ARG A 21 15.70 -10.46 -11.00
CA ARG A 21 14.75 -9.57 -11.68
C ARG A 21 14.39 -8.43 -10.72
N SER A 22 14.66 -7.20 -11.12
CA SER A 22 14.19 -6.03 -10.38
C SER A 22 12.67 -6.00 -10.38
N TYR A 23 12.05 -5.92 -9.19
CA TYR A 23 10.63 -5.67 -9.05
C TYR A 23 10.42 -4.36 -8.28
N GLU A 24 9.48 -3.54 -8.74
CA GLU A 24 9.14 -2.30 -8.06
C GLU A 24 7.99 -2.57 -7.08
N LEU A 25 8.25 -2.35 -5.79
CA LEU A 25 7.24 -2.46 -4.74
C LEU A 25 6.83 -1.07 -4.27
N THR A 26 5.62 -0.63 -4.63
CA THR A 26 5.07 0.63 -4.12
C THR A 26 4.40 0.42 -2.76
N GLN A 27 5.10 0.80 -1.68
CA GLN A 27 4.52 0.83 -0.33
C GLN A 27 3.91 2.21 -0.02
N THR A 28 2.64 2.40 -0.35
CA THR A 28 1.90 3.61 0.05
C THR A 28 1.38 3.47 1.47
N ARG A 29 2.08 4.05 2.46
CA ARG A 29 1.57 4.20 3.83
C ARG A 29 0.92 5.56 4.02
N ARG A 30 -0.41 5.63 4.10
CA ARG A 30 -1.09 6.84 4.59
C ARG A 30 -1.32 6.75 6.10
N ASN A 31 -0.78 7.71 6.84
CA ASN A 31 -1.12 7.91 8.26
C ASN A 31 -2.50 8.57 8.35
N ASN A 32 -3.57 7.82 8.05
CA ASN A 32 -4.93 8.29 8.28
C ASN A 32 -5.14 8.43 9.80
N ARG A 33 -5.20 9.68 10.30
CA ARG A 33 -5.47 9.98 11.72
C ARG A 33 -6.97 9.76 12.00
N SER A 34 -7.23 8.59 12.61
CA SER A 34 -8.41 8.03 13.33
C SER A 34 -9.77 7.81 12.66
N ILE A 35 -10.14 6.51 12.50
CA ILE A 35 -11.11 5.87 13.42
C ILE A 35 -10.35 5.57 14.73
N GLN A 36 -10.88 6.11 15.84
CA GLN A 36 -10.49 5.97 17.25
C GLN A 36 -9.55 7.02 17.86
N THR A 37 -10.14 7.79 18.76
CA THR A 37 -9.52 8.69 19.75
C THR A 37 -9.88 8.14 21.12
N ASN A 38 -8.95 7.56 21.88
CA ASN A 38 -9.14 7.41 23.34
C ASN A 38 -8.10 8.28 24.03
N ARG A 39 -8.52 9.49 24.43
CA ARG A 39 -7.71 10.47 25.16
C ARG A 39 -8.48 10.90 26.41
N LYS A 40 -7.82 10.91 27.59
CA LYS A 40 -8.11 11.86 28.68
C LYS A 40 -6.95 12.86 28.69
N GLY A 41 -7.22 14.16 28.50
CA GLY A 41 -6.23 15.24 28.41
C GLY A 41 -5.60 15.43 27.01
N TYR A 42 -4.62 16.34 26.91
CA TYR A 42 -3.94 16.72 25.66
C TYR A 42 -2.85 15.70 25.24
N LYS A 43 -3.26 14.46 24.93
CA LYS A 43 -2.35 13.40 24.43
C LYS A 43 -2.65 13.08 22.96
N PRO A 44 -1.68 12.65 22.13
CA PRO A 44 -1.97 12.17 20.78
C PRO A 44 -2.87 10.92 20.75
N SER A 45 -3.70 10.79 19.72
CA SER A 45 -4.58 9.64 19.50
C SER A 45 -3.76 8.53 18.87
N VAL A 46 -3.49 7.48 19.63
CA VAL A 46 -2.74 6.32 19.12
C VAL A 46 -3.72 5.36 18.45
N ARG A 47 -3.47 5.07 17.16
CA ARG A 47 -4.24 4.08 16.40
C ARG A 47 -3.81 2.67 16.81
N ARG A 48 -4.66 1.96 17.54
CA ARG A 48 -4.42 0.55 17.93
C ARG A 48 -5.04 -0.45 16.95
N LYS A 49 -6.05 -0.05 16.17
CA LYS A 49 -6.77 -0.93 15.24
C LYS A 49 -6.53 -0.55 13.78
N ARG A 50 -6.29 -1.54 12.93
CA ARG A 50 -6.20 -1.38 11.48
C ARG A 50 -7.60 -1.50 10.85
N TYR A 51 -7.78 -0.84 9.71
CA TYR A 51 -8.95 -1.04 8.88
C TYR A 51 -8.92 -2.42 8.25
N ARG A 52 -10.10 -2.98 7.90
CA ARG A 52 -10.19 -4.34 7.37
C ARG A 52 -9.48 -4.51 6.03
N LEU A 53 -9.54 -3.50 5.16
CA LEU A 53 -8.77 -3.47 3.91
C LEU A 53 -7.58 -2.52 4.06
N GLN A 54 -6.45 -2.98 3.57
CA GLN A 54 -5.21 -2.25 3.44
C GLN A 54 -4.97 -1.87 1.97
N SER A 55 -4.03 -0.96 1.77
CA SER A 55 -3.58 -0.64 0.42
C SER A 55 -2.93 -1.87 -0.20
N ASN A 56 -3.16 -2.05 -1.49
CA ASN A 56 -2.77 -3.20 -2.30
C ASN A 56 -3.55 -4.51 -2.08
N ASP A 57 -4.51 -4.56 -1.15
CA ASP A 57 -5.39 -5.73 -1.00
C ASP A 57 -6.22 -5.96 -2.27
N LEU A 58 -6.52 -7.23 -2.56
CA LEU A 58 -7.38 -7.62 -3.67
C LEU A 58 -8.80 -7.83 -3.16
N VAL A 59 -9.77 -7.19 -3.80
CA VAL A 59 -11.19 -7.19 -3.39
C VAL A 59 -12.05 -7.49 -4.60
N LYS A 60 -13.06 -8.34 -4.41
CA LYS A 60 -14.10 -8.58 -5.41
C LYS A 60 -15.19 -7.54 -5.25
N TYR A 61 -15.36 -6.68 -6.25
CA TYR A 61 -16.45 -5.71 -6.31
C TYR A 61 -17.35 -6.04 -7.49
N ILE A 62 -18.64 -6.28 -7.21
CA ILE A 62 -19.65 -6.75 -8.17
C ILE A 62 -19.23 -8.11 -8.77
N LYS A 63 -18.49 -8.12 -9.89
CA LYS A 63 -17.95 -9.31 -10.56
C LYS A 63 -16.49 -9.14 -10.98
N SER A 64 -15.88 -8.01 -10.63
CA SER A 64 -14.52 -7.66 -11.03
C SER A 64 -13.57 -7.71 -9.83
N LEU A 65 -12.37 -8.20 -10.08
CA LEU A 65 -11.30 -8.25 -9.09
C LEU A 65 -10.51 -6.96 -9.18
N CYS A 66 -10.55 -6.18 -8.10
CA CYS A 66 -10.01 -4.83 -8.01
C CYS A 66 -8.92 -4.78 -6.94
N LYS A 67 -7.99 -3.86 -7.08
CA LYS A 67 -6.94 -3.60 -6.10
C LYS A 67 -7.31 -2.37 -5.26
N VAL A 68 -7.18 -2.47 -3.95
CA VAL A 68 -7.41 -1.34 -3.04
C VAL A 68 -6.24 -0.38 -3.16
N ARG A 69 -6.51 0.88 -3.52
CA ARG A 69 -5.48 1.93 -3.47
C ARG A 69 -5.35 2.52 -2.08
N GLY A 70 -6.46 2.62 -1.37
CA GLY A 70 -6.50 3.17 -0.02
C GLY A 70 -7.93 3.40 0.44
N VAL A 71 -8.05 3.94 1.64
CA VAL A 71 -9.32 4.26 2.28
C VAL A 71 -9.30 5.67 2.82
N HIS A 72 -10.44 6.34 2.80
CA HIS A 72 -10.57 7.71 3.27
C HIS A 72 -11.87 7.89 4.05
N ASN A 73 -12.05 9.10 4.60
CA ASN A 73 -13.17 9.47 5.46
C ASN A 73 -13.51 8.37 6.48
N CYS A 74 -12.55 8.05 7.34
CA CYS A 74 -12.77 7.11 8.43
C CYS A 74 -13.37 5.76 7.99
N TRP A 75 -12.90 5.16 6.88
CA TRP A 75 -13.39 3.88 6.36
C TRP A 75 -14.77 3.91 5.68
N GLU A 76 -15.39 5.07 5.57
CA GLU A 76 -16.66 5.21 4.87
C GLU A 76 -16.50 4.97 3.36
N TYR A 77 -15.33 5.28 2.81
CA TYR A 77 -15.02 5.10 1.40
C TYR A 77 -13.72 4.33 1.17
N VAL A 78 -13.77 3.42 0.20
CA VAL A 78 -12.62 2.66 -0.29
C VAL A 78 -12.35 3.04 -1.74
N ILE A 79 -11.10 3.38 -2.03
CA ILE A 79 -10.62 3.69 -3.37
C ILE A 79 -10.16 2.38 -4.02
N LEU A 80 -10.84 1.97 -5.08
CA LEU A 80 -10.50 0.79 -5.86
C LEU A 80 -9.83 1.16 -7.19
N VAL A 81 -9.01 0.24 -7.67
CA VAL A 81 -8.37 0.30 -8.98
C VAL A 81 -8.73 -0.96 -9.76
N ASN A 82 -9.34 -0.77 -10.93
CA ASN A 82 -9.60 -1.86 -11.86
C ASN A 82 -8.29 -2.37 -12.50
N LYS A 83 -8.36 -3.52 -13.18
CA LYS A 83 -7.24 -4.05 -13.97
C LYS A 83 -6.68 -3.05 -14.99
N ILE A 84 -7.52 -2.17 -15.52
CA ILE A 84 -7.17 -1.12 -16.50
C ILE A 84 -6.46 0.08 -15.83
N GLY A 85 -6.42 0.15 -14.50
CA GLY A 85 -5.82 1.28 -13.76
C GLY A 85 -6.79 2.44 -13.46
N LYS A 86 -8.05 2.36 -13.92
CA LYS A 86 -9.09 3.33 -13.56
C LYS A 86 -9.43 3.26 -12.07
N ARG A 87 -9.49 4.43 -11.43
CA ARG A 87 -9.76 4.59 -10.00
C ARG A 87 -11.20 5.04 -9.79
N PHE A 88 -11.85 4.48 -8.79
CA PHE A 88 -13.19 4.89 -8.38
C PHE A 88 -13.40 4.58 -6.91
N ASP A 89 -14.29 5.34 -6.30
CA ASP A 89 -14.58 5.26 -4.87
C ASP A 89 -15.87 4.47 -4.66
N ILE A 90 -15.85 3.58 -3.67
CA ILE A 90 -17.03 2.82 -3.25
C ILE A 90 -17.35 3.16 -1.80
N THR A 91 -18.64 3.33 -1.51
CA THR A 91 -19.12 3.48 -0.14
C THR A 91 -19.16 2.12 0.55
N VAL A 92 -18.55 2.01 1.72
CA VAL A 92 -18.63 0.82 2.56
C VAL A 92 -19.87 0.96 3.44
N LYS A 93 -20.99 0.38 3.02
CA LYS A 93 -22.16 0.24 3.90
C LYS A 93 -21.77 -0.62 5.10
N LYS A 94 -22.15 -0.18 6.30
CA LYS A 94 -21.97 -0.91 7.56
C LYS A 94 -22.74 -2.22 7.56
#